data_AF-A0A3P6U221-F1
#
_entry.id   AF-A0A3P6U221-F1
#
_cell.length_a   1.000
_cell.length_b   1.000
_cell.length_c   1.000
_cell.angle_alpha   90.00
_cell.angle_beta   90.00
_cell.angle_gamma   90.00
#
_symmetry.space_group_name_H-M   'P 1'
#
loop_
_entity.id
_entity.type
_entity.pdbx_description
1 polymer ?
#
loop_
_entity_poly.entity_id
_entity_poly.type
_entity_poly.pdbx_seq_one_letter_code
_entity_poly.pdbx_strand_id
1 'polypeptide(L)'
;MSGGKSDQCKRPEKVKKWRKILYEQQPFEDEYSGGSEFLKELRTNMTVVEYSFVEAVCGASLVMLHSNAIIFYYLMFDSIKNSSISSVQHFSLIFTIAFALYTVYLYMIRPRNLGDHAYTFITLLCFGYMLTPIIRTLTDTISTDTIYAMSFILFLTSFIFHDYAMAAPLVSTILSVNLSLAASVCLVSRVSSNESAFGLLALSVLLFSYWPQMRNLFTKHGPWDEATATFER
;
A
#
# COMPACT_ATOMS: atom_id res chain seq x y z
N MET A 1 -86.15 -24.85 -45.40
CA MET A 1 -84.79 -25.09 -44.87
C MET A 1 -84.13 -23.75 -44.61
N SER A 2 -84.10 -23.29 -43.36
CA SER A 2 -83.35 -22.10 -42.95
C SER A 2 -82.55 -22.50 -41.70
N GLY A 3 -81.24 -22.69 -41.88
CA GLY A 3 -80.32 -23.12 -40.82
C GLY A 3 -79.69 -21.92 -40.16
N GLY A 4 -79.92 -21.76 -38.85
CA GLY A 4 -79.36 -20.69 -38.03
C GLY A 4 -77.85 -20.83 -37.84
N LYS A 5 -77.14 -19.70 -37.94
CA LYS A 5 -75.75 -19.55 -37.49
C LYS A 5 -75.76 -19.27 -35.99
N SER A 6 -75.09 -20.12 -35.22
CA SER A 6 -74.79 -19.90 -33.80
C SER A 6 -73.46 -19.16 -33.67
N ASP A 7 -73.51 -17.93 -33.17
CA ASP A 7 -72.34 -17.16 -32.79
C ASP A 7 -71.77 -17.73 -31.48
N GLN A 8 -70.65 -18.45 -31.55
CA GLN A 8 -69.89 -18.83 -30.36
C GLN A 8 -69.03 -17.66 -29.88
N CYS A 9 -69.36 -17.14 -28.70
CA CYS A 9 -68.55 -16.19 -27.94
C CYS A 9 -67.26 -16.89 -27.44
N LYS A 10 -66.11 -16.54 -28.03
CA LYS A 10 -64.79 -17.03 -27.57
C LYS A 10 -64.48 -16.44 -26.19
N ARG A 11 -64.28 -17.32 -25.19
CA ARG A 11 -63.70 -16.95 -23.89
C ARG A 11 -62.26 -16.45 -24.09
N PRO A 12 -61.82 -15.37 -23.43
CA PRO A 12 -60.44 -14.93 -23.52
C PRO A 12 -59.51 -16.01 -22.95
N GLU A 13 -58.57 -16.48 -23.77
CA GLU A 13 -57.47 -17.32 -23.30
C GLU A 13 -56.64 -16.53 -22.28
N LYS A 14 -56.42 -17.14 -21.10
CA LYS A 14 -55.50 -16.58 -20.12
C LYS A 14 -54.09 -16.70 -20.70
N VAL A 15 -53.51 -15.57 -21.10
CA VAL A 15 -52.10 -15.49 -21.51
C VAL A 15 -51.22 -15.97 -20.35
N LYS A 16 -50.45 -17.04 -20.56
CA LYS A 16 -49.47 -17.51 -19.57
C LYS A 16 -48.35 -16.47 -19.46
N LYS A 17 -48.09 -15.97 -18.25
CA LYS A 17 -46.96 -15.07 -17.99
C LYS A 17 -45.66 -15.89 -17.94
N TRP A 18 -44.60 -15.38 -18.56
CA TRP A 18 -43.26 -15.96 -18.49
C TRP A 18 -42.75 -16.03 -17.04
N ARG A 19 -42.04 -17.10 -16.68
CA ARG A 19 -41.45 -17.29 -15.34
C ARG A 19 -40.00 -17.77 -15.45
N LYS A 20 -39.12 -17.27 -14.57
CA LYS A 20 -37.71 -17.63 -14.50
C LYS A 20 -37.53 -19.01 -13.84
N ILE A 21 -37.85 -20.08 -14.59
CA ILE A 21 -37.78 -21.48 -14.14
C ILE A 21 -36.99 -22.26 -15.20
N LEU A 22 -35.92 -22.96 -14.79
CA LEU A 22 -34.94 -23.53 -15.72
C LEU A 22 -35.46 -24.71 -16.57
N TYR A 23 -36.41 -25.50 -16.04
CA TYR A 23 -36.80 -26.79 -16.65
C TYR A 23 -38.28 -26.90 -17.01
N GLU A 24 -39.07 -25.84 -16.84
CA GLU A 24 -40.49 -25.87 -17.21
C GLU A 24 -40.65 -25.41 -18.67
N GLN A 25 -41.31 -26.21 -19.50
CA GLN A 25 -41.59 -25.82 -20.88
C GLN A 25 -42.67 -24.74 -20.93
N GLN A 26 -42.33 -23.56 -21.47
CA GLN A 26 -43.20 -22.39 -21.53
C GLN A 26 -43.51 -22.03 -23.00
N PRO A 27 -44.66 -21.39 -23.30
CA PRO A 27 -45.05 -21.02 -24.66
C PRO A 27 -44.31 -19.76 -25.15
N PHE A 28 -42.99 -19.76 -25.03
CA PHE A 28 -42.10 -18.69 -25.48
C PHE A 28 -40.94 -19.31 -26.25
N GLU A 29 -40.37 -18.58 -27.20
CA GLU A 29 -39.19 -19.02 -27.96
C GLU A 29 -38.00 -19.25 -27.02
N ASP A 30 -37.08 -20.15 -27.39
CA ASP A 30 -35.94 -20.51 -26.55
C ASP A 30 -35.01 -19.31 -26.22
N GLU A 31 -35.01 -18.28 -27.07
CA GLU A 31 -34.25 -17.05 -26.89
C GLU A 31 -34.96 -16.01 -25.99
N TYR A 32 -36.23 -16.25 -25.64
CA TYR A 32 -37.05 -15.29 -24.93
C TYR A 32 -36.71 -15.22 -23.44
N SER A 33 -36.04 -14.14 -23.05
CA SER A 33 -35.53 -13.92 -21.68
C SER A 33 -36.46 -13.12 -20.77
N GLY A 34 -37.78 -13.13 -21.00
CA GLY A 34 -38.74 -12.43 -20.13
C GLY A 34 -38.87 -10.91 -20.38
N GLY A 35 -38.35 -10.41 -21.50
CA GLY A 35 -38.53 -9.03 -21.96
C GLY A 35 -38.10 -7.98 -20.92
N SER A 36 -39.06 -7.20 -20.42
CA SER A 36 -38.82 -6.16 -19.41
C SER A 36 -38.53 -6.69 -17.99
N GLU A 37 -38.83 -7.96 -17.69
CA GLU A 37 -38.54 -8.57 -16.39
C GLU A 37 -37.07 -9.06 -16.29
N PHE A 38 -36.38 -9.24 -17.42
CA PHE A 38 -35.00 -9.75 -17.48
C PHE A 38 -34.02 -8.91 -16.67
N LEU A 39 -34.03 -7.59 -16.92
CA LEU A 39 -33.12 -6.65 -16.30
C LEU A 39 -33.68 -6.03 -15.03
N LYS A 40 -34.88 -6.43 -14.59
CA LYS A 40 -35.51 -5.88 -13.40
C LYS A 40 -34.75 -6.23 -12.12
N GLU A 41 -34.05 -7.36 -12.11
CA GLU A 41 -33.17 -7.79 -11.04
C GLU A 41 -31.71 -7.38 -11.27
N LEU A 42 -31.42 -6.65 -12.35
CA LEU A 42 -30.07 -6.15 -12.62
C LEU A 42 -29.71 -5.09 -11.58
N ARG A 43 -28.92 -5.49 -10.60
CA ARG A 43 -28.32 -4.55 -9.65
C ARG A 43 -27.00 -4.04 -10.23
N THR A 44 -27.01 -2.83 -10.77
CA THR A 44 -25.81 -2.11 -11.19
C THR A 44 -25.27 -1.29 -10.02
N ASN A 45 -23.95 -1.15 -9.93
CA ASN A 45 -23.30 -0.19 -9.02
C ASN A 45 -23.60 -0.34 -7.52
N MET A 46 -23.88 -1.56 -7.04
CA MET A 46 -24.17 -1.81 -5.62
C MET A 46 -23.03 -1.42 -4.65
N THR A 47 -21.81 -1.26 -5.15
CA THR A 47 -20.61 -0.98 -4.36
C THR A 47 -19.78 0.13 -5.00
N VAL A 48 -20.44 1.09 -5.67
CA VAL A 48 -19.73 2.29 -6.15
C VAL A 48 -19.59 3.24 -4.96
N VAL A 49 -18.35 3.35 -4.50
CA VAL A 49 -17.95 4.34 -3.51
C VAL A 49 -17.54 5.60 -4.28
N GLU A 50 -18.24 6.69 -4.07
CA GLU A 50 -17.89 7.98 -4.67
C GLU A 50 -16.81 8.65 -3.83
N TYR A 51 -15.61 8.79 -4.38
CA TYR A 51 -14.51 9.52 -3.73
C TYR A 51 -14.52 10.98 -4.16
N SER A 52 -14.33 11.88 -3.19
CA SER A 52 -14.06 13.28 -3.53
C SER A 52 -12.68 13.42 -4.20
N PHE A 53 -12.48 14.44 -5.03
CA PHE A 53 -11.18 14.68 -5.66
C PHE A 53 -10.05 14.82 -4.63
N VAL A 54 -10.32 15.49 -3.50
CA VAL A 54 -9.32 15.72 -2.44
C VAL A 54 -8.94 14.41 -1.77
N GLU A 55 -9.92 13.55 -1.49
CA GLU A 55 -9.70 12.23 -0.89
C GLU A 55 -8.88 11.33 -1.83
N ALA A 56 -9.22 11.32 -3.12
CA ALA A 56 -8.47 10.57 -4.13
C ALA A 56 -7.01 11.06 -4.24
N VAL A 57 -6.79 12.37 -4.28
CA VAL A 57 -5.43 12.96 -4.30
C VAL A 57 -4.67 12.66 -3.01
N CYS A 58 -5.33 12.73 -1.86
CA CYS A 58 -4.72 12.40 -0.58
C CYS A 58 -4.30 10.93 -0.52
N GLY A 59 -5.19 10.01 -0.88
CA GLY A 59 -4.88 8.58 -0.97
C GLY A 59 -3.72 8.30 -1.94
N ALA A 60 -3.74 8.89 -3.13
CA ALA A 60 -2.66 8.76 -4.10
C ALA A 60 -1.32 9.32 -3.56
N SER A 61 -1.35 10.41 -2.80
CA SER A 61 -0.16 11.02 -2.23
C SER A 61 0.55 10.10 -1.22
N LEU A 62 -0.19 9.26 -0.47
CA LEU A 62 0.39 8.30 0.47
C LEU A 62 1.17 7.20 -0.25
N VAL A 63 0.67 6.75 -1.40
CA VAL A 63 1.36 5.79 -2.27
C VAL A 63 2.63 6.40 -2.86
N MET A 64 2.51 7.62 -3.41
CA MET A 64 3.64 8.36 -3.96
C MET A 64 4.72 8.65 -2.91
N LEU A 65 4.32 8.86 -1.67
CA LEU A 65 5.27 9.13 -0.59
C LEU A 65 6.15 7.91 -0.28
N HIS A 66 5.60 6.70 -0.30
CA HIS A 66 6.40 5.47 -0.09
C HIS A 66 7.29 5.16 -1.28
N SER A 67 6.78 5.30 -2.52
CA SER A 67 7.62 5.14 -3.71
C SER A 67 8.76 6.15 -3.73
N ASN A 68 8.49 7.41 -3.40
CA ASN A 68 9.51 8.45 -3.28
C ASN A 68 10.55 8.11 -2.20
N ALA A 69 10.15 7.52 -1.06
CA ALA A 69 11.10 7.08 -0.04
C ALA A 69 12.04 5.98 -0.57
N ILE A 70 11.53 5.00 -1.34
CA ILE A 70 12.33 3.95 -1.98
C ILE A 70 13.30 4.56 -3.01
N ILE A 71 12.79 5.42 -3.89
CA ILE A 71 13.61 6.08 -4.92
C ILE A 71 14.68 6.94 -4.27
N PHE A 72 14.32 7.72 -3.26
CA PHE A 72 15.24 8.56 -2.51
C PHE A 72 16.37 7.74 -1.86
N TYR A 73 16.03 6.60 -1.23
CA TYR A 73 17.03 5.69 -0.69
C TYR A 73 18.00 5.19 -1.78
N TYR A 74 17.47 4.77 -2.92
CA TYR A 74 18.29 4.31 -4.05
C TYR A 74 19.19 5.42 -4.60
N LEU A 75 18.69 6.65 -4.74
CA LEU A 75 19.48 7.81 -5.17
C LEU A 75 20.61 8.13 -4.19
N MET A 76 20.35 8.01 -2.88
CA MET A 76 21.38 8.18 -1.85
C MET A 76 22.46 7.10 -1.94
N PHE A 77 22.07 5.84 -2.18
CA PHE A 77 23.00 4.75 -2.43
C PHE A 77 23.86 4.99 -3.69
N ASP A 78 23.23 5.39 -4.80
CA ASP A 78 23.92 5.66 -6.05
C ASP A 78 24.88 6.87 -5.93
N SER A 79 24.46 7.94 -5.26
CA SER A 79 25.28 9.11 -4.97
C SER A 79 26.55 8.75 -4.18
N ILE A 80 26.44 7.86 -3.19
CA ILE A 80 27.58 7.36 -2.43
C ILE A 80 28.51 6.53 -3.32
N LYS A 81 27.94 5.64 -4.14
CA LYS A 81 28.72 4.77 -5.03
C LYS A 81 29.50 5.56 -6.10
N ASN A 82 28.85 6.55 -6.70
CA ASN A 82 29.44 7.42 -7.72
C ASN A 82 30.29 8.55 -7.12
N SER A 83 30.45 8.60 -5.78
CA SER A 83 31.18 9.64 -5.05
C SER A 83 30.75 11.06 -5.45
N SER A 84 29.47 11.24 -5.81
CA SER A 84 28.95 12.51 -6.33
C SER A 84 28.81 13.57 -5.23
N ILE A 85 28.64 13.14 -3.99
CA ILE A 85 28.46 13.99 -2.81
C ILE A 85 29.50 13.57 -1.74
N SER A 86 30.04 14.54 -1.00
CA SER A 86 30.99 14.26 0.09
C SER A 86 30.35 13.45 1.22
N SER A 87 31.09 12.57 1.89
CA SER A 87 30.59 11.82 3.04
C SER A 87 30.00 12.72 4.13
N VAL A 88 30.61 13.90 4.35
CA VAL A 88 30.12 14.89 5.33
C VAL A 88 28.72 15.39 4.97
N GLN A 89 28.47 15.66 3.69
CA GLN A 89 27.16 16.13 3.22
C GLN A 89 26.10 15.04 3.36
N HIS A 90 26.43 13.78 3.08
CA HIS A 90 25.53 12.65 3.31
C HIS A 90 25.13 12.52 4.78
N PHE A 91 26.11 12.56 5.69
CA PHE A 91 25.84 12.49 7.13
C PHE A 91 25.03 13.69 7.62
N SER A 92 25.35 14.91 7.16
CA SER A 92 24.59 16.12 7.48
C SER A 92 23.14 16.01 7.04
N LEU A 93 22.89 15.44 5.85
CA LEU A 93 21.54 15.24 5.34
C LEU A 93 20.77 14.20 6.16
N ILE A 94 21.38 13.05 6.48
CA ILE A 94 20.76 12.02 7.32
C ILE A 94 20.45 12.59 8.71
N PHE A 95 21.36 13.34 9.30
CA PHE A 95 21.16 14.01 10.58
C PHE A 95 20.00 15.00 10.52
N THR A 96 19.91 15.79 9.45
CA THR A 96 18.81 16.75 9.26
C THR A 96 17.45 16.05 9.16
N ILE A 97 17.37 14.94 8.40
CA ILE A 97 16.16 14.13 8.30
C ILE A 97 15.80 13.52 9.65
N ALA A 98 16.76 12.94 10.36
CA ALA A 98 16.55 12.35 11.68
C ALA A 98 16.07 13.40 12.69
N PHE A 99 16.68 14.57 12.70
CA PHE A 99 16.30 15.67 13.57
C PHE A 99 14.88 16.17 13.26
N ALA A 100 14.54 16.36 11.97
CA ALA A 100 13.19 16.74 11.56
C ALA A 100 12.14 15.69 11.97
N LEU A 101 12.44 14.40 11.78
CA LEU A 101 11.56 13.33 12.22
C LEU A 101 11.38 13.31 13.74
N TYR A 102 12.46 13.53 14.49
CA TYR A 102 12.43 13.56 15.94
C TYR A 102 11.66 14.77 16.48
N THR A 103 11.79 15.96 15.88
CA THR A 103 11.02 17.14 16.30
C THR A 103 9.52 16.93 16.08
N VAL A 104 9.14 16.33 14.94
CA VAL A 104 7.74 15.96 14.67
C VAL A 104 7.25 14.91 15.67
N TYR A 105 8.07 13.93 16.02
CA TYR A 105 7.75 12.93 17.05
C TYR A 105 7.52 13.57 18.42
N LEU A 106 8.39 14.48 18.85
CA LEU A 106 8.25 15.22 20.10
C LEU A 106 6.96 16.03 20.13
N TYR A 107 6.63 16.68 19.01
CA TYR A 107 5.40 17.47 18.89
C TYR A 107 4.14 16.60 19.00
N MET A 108 4.13 15.42 18.35
CA MET A 108 2.98 14.53 18.31
C MET A 108 2.75 13.77 19.63
N ILE A 109 3.79 13.11 20.15
CA ILE A 109 3.65 12.15 21.27
C ILE A 109 3.92 12.80 22.62
N ARG A 110 4.61 13.96 22.64
CA ARG A 110 5.01 14.70 23.85
C ARG A 110 5.54 13.76 24.95
N PRO A 111 6.71 13.15 24.74
CA PRO A 111 7.22 12.15 25.65
C PRO A 111 7.47 12.71 27.04
N ARG A 112 7.20 11.89 28.06
CA ARG A 112 7.30 12.27 29.47
C ARG A 112 8.74 12.35 29.97
N ASN A 113 9.62 11.46 29.47
CA ASN A 113 11.01 11.35 29.89
C ASN A 113 11.95 11.37 28.67
N LEU A 114 12.68 12.47 28.45
CA LEU A 114 13.65 12.56 27.35
C LEU A 114 14.88 11.68 27.54
N GLY A 115 15.26 11.39 28.79
CA GLY A 115 16.42 10.56 29.12
C GLY A 115 16.30 9.14 28.57
N ASP A 116 15.14 8.50 28.73
CA ASP A 116 14.90 7.12 28.28
C ASP A 116 15.02 6.98 26.75
N HIS A 117 14.54 7.99 26.01
CA HIS A 117 14.71 8.07 24.56
C HIS A 117 16.19 8.26 24.18
N ALA A 118 16.93 9.11 24.90
CA ALA A 118 18.35 9.31 24.65
C ALA A 118 19.17 8.03 24.88
N TYR A 119 18.89 7.29 25.96
CA TYR A 119 19.54 5.99 26.20
C TYR A 119 19.26 5.00 25.08
N THR A 120 18.00 4.88 24.65
CA THR A 120 17.61 3.96 23.57
C THR A 120 18.25 4.37 22.23
N PHE A 121 18.32 5.66 21.95
CA PHE A 121 18.96 6.18 20.75
C PHE A 121 20.47 5.89 20.75
N ILE A 122 21.15 6.13 21.87
CA ILE A 122 22.59 5.85 22.01
C ILE A 122 22.88 4.35 21.89
N THR A 123 22.07 3.49 22.50
CA THR A 123 22.27 2.03 22.40
C THR A 123 22.06 1.53 20.97
N LEU A 124 21.04 2.02 20.26
CA LEU A 124 20.81 1.71 18.85
C LEU A 124 21.95 2.17 17.95
N LEU A 125 22.47 3.39 18.14
CA LEU A 125 23.61 3.89 17.37
C LEU A 125 24.87 3.07 17.62
N CYS A 126 25.19 2.80 18.88
CA CYS A 126 26.39 2.04 19.26
C CYS A 126 26.33 0.61 18.68
N PHE A 127 25.23 -0.09 18.91
CA PHE A 127 25.06 -1.46 18.42
C PHE A 127 25.01 -1.51 16.88
N GLY A 128 24.29 -0.57 16.25
CA GLY A 128 24.20 -0.48 14.80
C GLY A 128 25.58 -0.25 14.16
N TYR A 129 26.39 0.64 14.72
CA TYR A 129 27.73 0.91 14.21
C TYR A 129 28.66 -0.30 14.38
N MET A 130 28.61 -0.96 15.54
CA MET A 130 29.39 -2.19 15.80
C MET A 130 29.03 -3.34 14.85
N LEU A 131 27.75 -3.50 14.50
CA LEU A 131 27.29 -4.55 13.58
C LEU A 131 27.46 -4.19 12.10
N THR A 132 27.61 -2.92 11.75
CA THR A 132 27.75 -2.45 10.37
C THR A 132 28.77 -3.24 9.53
N PRO A 133 30.02 -3.49 9.99
CA PRO A 133 30.98 -4.26 9.20
C PRO A 133 30.46 -5.67 8.87
N ILE A 134 29.79 -6.34 9.82
CA ILE A 134 29.21 -7.67 9.63
C ILE A 134 28.10 -7.61 8.59
N ILE A 135 27.16 -6.66 8.73
CA ILE A 135 26.03 -6.46 7.81
C ILE A 135 26.53 -6.21 6.39
N ARG A 136 27.55 -5.36 6.24
CA ARG A 136 28.15 -5.04 4.96
C ARG A 136 28.77 -6.28 4.29
N THR A 137 29.44 -7.13 5.06
CA THR A 137 30.08 -8.34 4.51
C THR A 137 29.13 -9.51 4.27
N LEU A 138 27.89 -9.44 4.79
CA LEU A 138 26.94 -10.57 4.79
C LEU A 138 26.66 -11.13 3.40
N THR A 139 26.48 -10.24 2.42
CA THR A 139 26.13 -10.62 1.04
C THR A 139 27.26 -10.31 0.07
N ASP A 140 28.49 -10.18 0.58
CA ASP A 140 29.60 -9.72 -0.23
C ASP A 140 30.01 -10.75 -1.31
N THR A 141 29.81 -12.03 -1.02
CA THR A 141 30.10 -13.17 -1.90
C THR A 141 29.09 -13.35 -3.04
N ILE A 142 27.94 -12.69 -2.99
CA ILE A 142 26.91 -12.75 -4.04
C ILE A 142 27.28 -11.76 -5.15
N SER A 143 26.98 -12.12 -6.41
CA SER A 143 27.25 -11.24 -7.55
C SER A 143 26.44 -9.95 -7.50
N THR A 144 27.06 -8.84 -7.94
CA THR A 144 26.47 -7.50 -7.91
C THR A 144 25.17 -7.39 -8.71
N ASP A 145 25.08 -8.06 -9.86
CA ASP A 145 23.86 -8.05 -10.68
C ASP A 145 22.69 -8.72 -9.96
N THR A 146 22.96 -9.84 -9.27
CA THR A 146 21.95 -10.53 -8.45
C THR A 146 21.52 -9.65 -7.28
N ILE A 147 22.44 -8.93 -6.64
CA ILE A 147 22.12 -8.00 -5.55
C ILE A 147 21.18 -6.89 -6.04
N TYR A 148 21.42 -6.31 -7.22
CA TYR A 148 20.53 -5.30 -7.79
C TYR A 148 19.17 -5.88 -8.16
N ALA A 149 19.13 -7.06 -8.78
CA ALA A 149 17.86 -7.73 -9.10
C ALA A 149 17.05 -8.06 -7.83
N MET A 150 17.70 -8.64 -6.82
CA MET A 150 17.03 -9.02 -5.56
C MET A 150 16.57 -7.80 -4.76
N SER A 151 17.38 -6.76 -4.65
CA SER A 151 16.97 -5.53 -3.96
C SER A 151 15.80 -4.85 -4.67
N PHE A 152 15.78 -4.83 -6.00
CA PHE A 152 14.63 -4.33 -6.77
C PHE A 152 13.36 -5.13 -6.49
N ILE A 153 13.42 -6.47 -6.53
CA ILE A 153 12.27 -7.34 -6.24
C ILE A 153 11.80 -7.16 -4.80
N LEU A 154 12.72 -7.05 -3.84
CA LEU A 154 12.39 -6.84 -2.42
C LEU A 154 11.74 -5.48 -2.19
N PHE A 155 12.21 -4.40 -2.82
CA PHE A 155 11.55 -3.10 -2.76
C PHE A 155 10.19 -3.09 -3.46
N LEU A 156 10.06 -3.74 -4.62
CA LEU A 156 8.77 -3.89 -5.31
C LEU A 156 7.77 -4.64 -4.44
N THR A 157 8.20 -5.74 -3.83
CA THR A 157 7.37 -6.54 -2.95
C THR A 157 7.02 -5.74 -1.68
N SER A 158 7.99 -5.04 -1.08
CA SER A 158 7.74 -4.09 0.01
C SER A 158 6.65 -3.07 -0.36
N PHE A 159 6.76 -2.48 -1.55
CA PHE A 159 5.80 -1.49 -2.05
C PHE A 159 4.38 -2.05 -2.19
N ILE A 160 4.22 -3.31 -2.63
CA ILE A 160 2.92 -3.98 -2.75
C ILE A 160 2.30 -4.26 -1.38
N PHE A 161 3.10 -4.74 -0.41
CA PHE A 161 2.63 -5.12 0.92
C PHE A 161 2.59 -3.94 1.92
N HIS A 162 3.00 -2.74 1.51
CA HIS A 162 3.07 -1.59 2.40
C HIS A 162 1.69 -1.11 2.82
N ASP A 163 1.57 -0.68 4.08
CA ASP A 163 0.34 -0.11 4.60
C ASP A 163 0.21 1.36 4.23
N TYR A 164 -0.74 1.65 3.35
CA TYR A 164 -1.06 3.00 2.89
C TYR A 164 -2.21 3.65 3.68
N ALA A 165 -2.56 3.12 4.85
CA ALA A 165 -3.74 3.51 5.62
C ALA A 165 -5.06 3.25 4.86
N MET A 166 -5.06 2.24 3.98
CA MET A 166 -6.22 1.78 3.23
C MET A 166 -6.65 0.40 3.76
N ALA A 167 -7.95 0.16 3.89
CA ALA A 167 -8.49 -1.13 4.33
C ALA A 167 -8.32 -2.18 3.22
N ALA A 168 -7.13 -2.78 3.12
CA ALA A 168 -6.80 -3.81 2.14
C ALA A 168 -6.27 -5.08 2.85
N PRO A 169 -6.80 -6.28 2.53
CA PRO A 169 -6.45 -7.52 3.23
C PRO A 169 -5.04 -8.03 2.91
N LEU A 170 -4.39 -7.50 1.88
CA LEU A 170 -3.06 -7.92 1.43
C LEU A 170 -1.92 -7.16 2.12
N VAL A 171 -2.22 -6.20 2.98
CA VAL A 171 -1.25 -5.24 3.52
C VAL A 171 -0.66 -5.72 4.85
N SER A 172 0.66 -5.59 5.03
CA SER A 172 1.34 -5.87 6.31
C SER A 172 2.52 -4.93 6.54
N THR A 173 2.43 -4.11 7.59
CA THR A 173 3.51 -3.18 8.01
C THR A 173 4.80 -3.92 8.37
N ILE A 174 4.70 -5.04 9.09
CA ILE A 174 5.88 -5.81 9.52
C ILE A 174 6.58 -6.42 8.31
N LEU A 175 5.81 -7.00 7.37
CA LEU A 175 6.36 -7.61 6.17
C LEU A 175 7.06 -6.55 5.30
N SER A 176 6.38 -5.46 4.98
CA SER A 176 6.93 -4.37 4.14
C SER A 176 8.20 -3.77 4.74
N VAL A 177 8.22 -3.46 6.03
CA VAL A 177 9.43 -2.95 6.72
C VAL A 177 10.58 -3.96 6.64
N ASN A 178 10.33 -5.25 6.88
CA ASN A 178 11.38 -6.26 6.82
C ASN A 178 11.94 -6.43 5.40
N LEU A 179 11.09 -6.37 4.37
CA LEU A 179 11.51 -6.47 2.98
C LEU A 179 12.32 -5.26 2.53
N SER A 180 11.90 -4.05 2.89
CA SER A 180 12.64 -2.82 2.57
C SER A 180 13.99 -2.75 3.30
N LEU A 181 14.05 -3.20 4.56
CA LEU A 181 15.32 -3.34 5.29
C LEU A 181 16.22 -4.42 4.67
N ALA A 182 15.66 -5.57 4.27
CA ALA A 182 16.43 -6.61 3.57
C ALA A 182 17.00 -6.09 2.23
N ALA A 183 16.19 -5.38 1.44
CA ALA A 183 16.63 -4.73 0.21
C ALA A 183 17.77 -3.72 0.46
N SER A 184 17.64 -2.94 1.53
CA SER A 184 18.63 -1.97 1.97
C SER A 184 19.95 -2.63 2.35
N VAL A 185 19.90 -3.73 3.11
CA VAL A 185 21.09 -4.53 3.49
C VAL A 185 21.79 -5.11 2.25
N CYS A 186 21.02 -5.63 1.28
CA CYS A 186 21.58 -6.11 0.01
C CYS A 186 22.35 -5.01 -0.72
N LEU A 187 21.81 -3.78 -0.79
CA LEU A 187 22.52 -2.67 -1.44
C LEU A 187 23.73 -2.20 -0.64
N VAL A 188 23.63 -2.13 0.69
CA VAL A 188 24.71 -1.67 1.58
C VAL A 188 25.97 -2.51 1.46
N SER A 189 25.87 -3.81 1.14
CA SER A 189 27.06 -4.66 0.94
C SER A 189 27.95 -4.24 -0.23
N ARG A 190 27.43 -3.41 -1.16
CA ARG A 190 28.19 -2.87 -2.30
C ARG A 190 28.88 -1.54 -1.98
N VAL A 191 28.76 -1.05 -0.76
CA VAL A 191 29.37 0.21 -0.31
C VAL A 191 30.76 -0.05 0.25
N SER A 192 31.75 0.71 -0.20
CA SER A 192 33.17 0.47 0.13
C SER A 192 33.59 0.94 1.52
N SER A 193 32.88 1.89 2.14
CA SER A 193 33.19 2.43 3.47
C SER A 193 32.15 2.04 4.51
N ASN A 194 32.63 1.62 5.70
CA ASN A 194 31.78 1.29 6.85
C ASN A 194 30.96 2.50 7.32
N GLU A 195 31.54 3.70 7.24
CA GLU A 195 30.87 4.93 7.67
C GLU A 195 29.63 5.20 6.80
N SER A 196 29.79 5.18 5.48
CA SER A 196 28.67 5.35 4.55
C SER A 196 27.66 4.20 4.62
N ALA A 197 28.12 2.97 4.89
CA ALA A 197 27.25 1.83 5.11
C ALA A 197 26.36 2.02 6.34
N PHE A 198 26.94 2.46 7.46
CA PHE A 198 26.18 2.80 8.67
C PHE A 198 25.16 3.92 8.40
N GLY A 199 25.57 4.97 7.68
CA GLY A 199 24.68 6.06 7.29
C GLY A 199 23.47 5.59 6.48
N LEU A 200 23.69 4.71 5.49
CA LEU A 200 22.61 4.12 4.70
C LEU A 200 21.70 3.19 5.52
N LEU A 201 22.26 2.39 6.44
CA LEU A 201 21.47 1.57 7.35
C LEU A 201 20.63 2.43 8.30
N ALA A 202 21.18 3.53 8.82
CA ALA A 202 20.42 4.48 9.63
C ALA A 202 19.31 5.13 8.79
N LEU A 203 19.62 5.52 7.55
CA LEU A 203 18.65 6.10 6.63
C LEU A 203 17.51 5.13 6.28
N SER A 204 17.80 3.84 6.08
CA SER A 204 16.76 2.84 5.77
C SER A 204 15.78 2.67 6.94
N VAL A 205 16.28 2.67 8.19
CA VAL A 205 15.42 2.64 9.38
C VAL A 205 14.57 3.92 9.48
N LEU A 206 15.15 5.10 9.22
CA LEU A 206 14.42 6.36 9.23
C LEU A 206 13.31 6.41 8.18
N LEU A 207 13.59 6.00 6.94
CA LEU A 207 12.65 6.08 5.81
C LEU A 207 11.60 4.98 5.83
N PHE A 208 11.95 3.75 6.19
CA PHE A 208 11.06 2.61 6.07
C PHE A 208 10.41 2.18 7.39
N SER A 209 11.06 2.39 8.54
CA SER A 209 10.47 2.04 9.83
C SER A 209 9.81 3.24 10.50
N TYR A 210 10.57 4.34 10.67
CA TYR A 210 10.11 5.48 11.47
C TYR A 210 9.12 6.38 10.73
N TRP A 211 9.41 6.74 9.47
CA TRP A 211 8.55 7.61 8.67
C TRP A 211 7.12 7.07 8.50
N PRO A 212 6.88 5.78 8.15
CA PRO A 212 5.53 5.26 8.02
C PRO A 212 4.73 5.25 9.33
N GLN A 213 5.39 5.02 10.48
CA GLN A 213 4.74 5.10 11.79
C GLN A 213 4.26 6.53 12.06
N MET A 214 5.12 7.52 11.85
CA MET A 214 4.78 8.93 12.00
C MET A 214 3.63 9.34 11.07
N ARG A 215 3.70 8.97 9.79
CA ARG A 215 2.64 9.21 8.82
C ARG A 215 1.31 8.56 9.25
N ASN A 216 1.34 7.32 9.72
CA ASN A 216 0.13 6.62 10.15
C ASN A 216 -0.52 7.28 11.39
N LEU A 217 0.28 7.93 12.26
CA LEU A 217 -0.26 8.74 13.35
C LEU A 217 -0.99 9.99 12.85
N PHE A 218 -0.46 10.66 11.81
CA PHE A 218 -1.11 11.80 11.17
C PHE A 218 -2.44 11.42 10.51
N THR A 219 -2.50 10.26 9.84
CA THR A 219 -3.73 9.81 9.19
C THR A 219 -4.79 9.40 10.21
N LYS A 220 -4.40 8.76 11.33
CA LYS A 220 -5.29 8.32 12.44
C LYS A 220 -5.79 9.42 13.39
N HIS A 221 -5.37 10.66 13.18
CA HIS A 221 -5.90 11.83 13.90
C HIS A 221 -6.34 12.92 12.93
N GLY A 222 -6.41 12.57 11.64
CA GLY A 222 -6.83 13.46 10.57
C GLY A 222 -8.35 13.40 10.38
N PRO A 223 -8.92 14.31 9.57
CA PRO A 223 -10.36 14.34 9.26
C PRO A 223 -10.90 13.09 8.54
N TRP A 224 -10.07 12.05 8.35
CA TRP A 224 -10.33 10.87 7.53
C TRP A 224 -10.75 9.64 8.35
N ASP A 225 -10.67 9.70 9.69
CA ASP A 225 -11.16 8.62 10.58
C ASP A 225 -12.69 8.44 10.49
N GLU A 226 -13.43 9.52 10.19
CA GLU A 226 -14.88 9.43 10.00
C GLU A 226 -15.26 8.69 8.72
N ALA A 227 -14.43 8.78 7.67
CA ALA A 227 -14.66 8.10 6.40
C ALA A 227 -14.40 6.59 6.51
N THR A 228 -13.40 6.15 7.29
CA THR A 228 -13.12 4.72 7.51
C THR A 228 -14.19 4.06 8.39
N ALA A 229 -14.74 4.77 9.37
CA ALA A 229 -15.85 4.28 10.22
C ALA A 229 -17.16 4.02 9.43
N THR A 230 -17.35 4.66 8.27
CA THR A 230 -18.49 4.38 7.38
C THR A 230 -18.35 3.12 6.52
N PHE A 231 -17.15 2.54 6.40
CA PHE A 231 -16.94 1.29 5.64
C PHE A 231 -17.24 0.00 6.42
N GLU A 232 -17.36 0.08 7.75
CA GLU A 232 -17.67 -1.07 8.62
C GLU A 232 -19.17 -1.24 8.95
N ARG A 233 -20.07 -0.45 8.33
CA ARG A 233 -21.53 -0.66 8.38
C ARG A 233 -22.09 -1.12 7.05
#